data_AF-A0A1E4YGM6-F1
#
_entry.id   AF-A0A1E4YGM6-F1
#
_cell.length_a   1.000
_cell.length_b   1.000
_cell.length_c   1.000
_cell.angle_alpha   90.00
_cell.angle_beta   90.00
_cell.angle_gamma   90.00
#
_symmetry.space_group_name_H-M   'P 1'
#
loop_
_entity.id
_entity.type
_entity.pdbx_description
1 polymer ?
#
loop_
_entity_poly.entity_id
_entity_poly.type
_entity_poly.pdbx_seq_one_letter_code
_entity_poly.pdbx_strand_id
1 'polypeptide(L)'
;MASRLARPPAQRHHASIGRTAAHGDPRHRNQTYELTGPRALTFRQAVSEIGTASNRLIEYETVPIDAFIAEMTASGLPRETTDLLHELFTQVLDGRNSPVMAGINQILGRQPKDLSNHARETAATGIWSVQS
;
A
#
# COMPACT_ATOMS: atom_id res chain seq x y z
N MET A 1 -22.81 17.56 -26.16
CA MET A 1 -21.40 17.49 -26.64
C MET A 1 -20.55 16.93 -25.52
N ALA A 2 -20.18 15.65 -25.61
CA ALA A 2 -19.35 14.97 -24.61
C ALA A 2 -17.89 15.37 -24.82
N SER A 3 -17.39 16.30 -24.01
CA SER A 3 -15.97 16.64 -24.03
C SER A 3 -15.20 15.63 -23.18
N ARG A 4 -14.31 14.95 -23.87
CA ARG A 4 -13.55 13.77 -23.48
C ARG A 4 -12.48 14.20 -22.47
N LEU A 5 -12.73 13.96 -21.17
CA LEU A 5 -11.67 14.00 -20.16
C LEU A 5 -10.66 12.90 -20.50
N ALA A 6 -9.49 13.32 -20.97
CA ALA A 6 -8.35 12.44 -21.14
C ALA A 6 -8.02 11.84 -19.76
N ARG A 7 -8.20 10.52 -19.61
CA ARG A 7 -7.71 9.81 -18.44
C ARG A 7 -6.18 9.91 -18.41
N PRO A 8 -5.57 10.41 -17.31
CA PRO A 8 -4.11 10.43 -17.21
C PRO A 8 -3.56 9.00 -17.22
N PRO A 9 -2.41 8.77 -17.89
CA PRO A 9 -1.82 7.46 -17.99
C PRO A 9 -1.29 7.04 -16.61
N ALA A 10 -1.86 5.97 -16.06
CA ALA A 10 -1.34 5.22 -14.93
C ALA A 10 -1.31 5.94 -13.56
N GLN A 11 -2.47 5.99 -12.88
CA GLN A 11 -2.54 5.98 -11.40
C GLN A 11 -2.08 4.61 -10.85
N ARG A 12 -0.81 4.28 -11.09
CA ARG A 12 -0.16 3.08 -10.56
C ARG A 12 0.48 3.45 -9.23
N HIS A 13 -0.36 3.61 -8.21
CA HIS A 13 0.13 3.69 -6.85
C HIS A 13 0.58 2.30 -6.42
N HIS A 14 1.89 2.06 -6.47
CA HIS A 14 2.49 0.87 -5.87
C HIS A 14 3.42 1.35 -4.76
N ALA A 15 3.28 0.75 -3.57
CA ALA A 15 4.08 1.07 -2.41
C ALA A 15 4.93 -0.14 -2.05
N SER A 16 6.26 0.02 -2.04
CA SER A 16 7.13 -0.80 -1.21
C SER A 16 8.09 0.13 -0.48
N ILE A 17 8.13 0.02 0.85
CA ILE A 17 9.02 0.79 1.70
C ILE A 17 9.53 -0.13 2.80
N GLY A 18 10.83 -0.39 2.79
CA GLY A 18 11.52 -1.11 3.84
C GLY A 18 13.02 -1.14 3.57
N ARG A 19 13.78 -0.33 4.32
CA ARG A 19 15.25 -0.37 4.35
C ARG A 19 15.66 -0.72 5.77
N THR A 20 16.22 -1.90 5.98
CA THR A 20 16.60 -2.34 7.33
C THR A 20 17.99 -2.95 7.32
N ALA A 21 18.81 -2.62 8.32
CA ALA A 21 20.02 -3.36 8.64
C ALA A 21 19.60 -4.59 9.46
N ALA A 22 19.80 -5.80 8.93
CA ALA A 22 19.51 -7.03 9.67
C ALA A 22 20.53 -7.18 10.82
N HIS A 23 20.06 -7.00 12.05
CA HIS A 23 20.90 -7.09 13.24
C HIS A 23 20.94 -8.53 13.73
N GLY A 24 22.14 -9.15 13.72
CA GLY A 24 22.37 -10.46 14.35
C GLY A 24 23.33 -11.38 13.59
N ASP A 25 23.31 -11.34 12.25
CA ASP A 25 24.20 -12.15 11.41
C ASP A 25 25.29 -11.28 10.77
N PRO A 26 26.59 -11.58 10.99
CA PRO A 26 27.69 -10.87 10.34
C PRO A 26 27.57 -10.77 8.82
N ARG A 27 26.88 -11.72 8.16
CA ARG A 27 26.67 -11.75 6.70
C ARG A 27 25.85 -10.58 6.16
N HIS A 28 25.06 -9.91 7.00
CA HIS A 28 24.25 -8.76 6.59
C HIS A 28 24.87 -7.40 6.94
N ARG A 29 26.07 -7.38 7.53
CA ARG A 29 26.75 -6.13 7.88
C ARG A 29 27.12 -5.35 6.62
N ASN A 30 26.92 -4.04 6.66
CA ASN A 30 27.19 -3.11 5.56
C ASN A 30 26.44 -3.44 4.25
N GLN A 31 25.32 -4.16 4.34
CA GLN A 31 24.45 -4.45 3.21
C GLN A 31 23.18 -3.60 3.30
N THR A 32 22.72 -3.13 2.14
CA THR A 32 21.41 -2.48 2.01
C THR A 32 20.48 -3.41 1.26
N TYR A 33 19.35 -3.73 1.88
CA TYR A 33 18.30 -4.53 1.26
C TYR A 33 17.01 -3.72 1.19
N GLU A 34 16.33 -3.82 0.06
CA GLU A 34 14.98 -3.31 -0.12
C GLU A 34 13.97 -4.44 0.13
N LEU A 35 13.05 -4.21 1.05
CA LEU A 35 12.12 -5.21 1.54
C LEU A 35 10.74 -5.00 0.95
N THR A 36 10.35 -5.88 0.02
CA THR A 36 9.05 -5.79 -0.66
C THR A 36 8.29 -7.11 -0.53
N GLY A 37 6.97 -7.04 -0.78
CA GLY A 37 6.15 -8.22 -1.00
C GLY A 37 6.53 -8.97 -2.29
N PRO A 38 5.89 -10.12 -2.59
CA PRO A 38 6.22 -10.93 -3.77
C PRO A 38 5.74 -10.32 -5.10
N ARG A 39 4.87 -9.31 -5.05
CA ARG A 39 4.36 -8.58 -6.22
C ARG A 39 3.98 -7.15 -5.84
N ALA A 40 4.00 -6.25 -6.81
CA ALA A 40 3.44 -4.91 -6.69
C ALA A 40 1.91 -4.96 -6.87
N LEU A 41 1.20 -4.11 -6.12
CA LEU A 41 -0.25 -3.99 -6.20
C LEU A 41 -0.67 -2.53 -6.29
N THR A 42 -1.63 -2.25 -7.17
CA THR A 42 -2.39 -0.99 -7.14
C THR A 42 -3.34 -0.98 -5.94
N PHE A 43 -3.76 0.21 -5.49
CA PHE A 43 -4.80 0.32 -4.46
C PHE A 43 -6.08 -0.44 -4.84
N ARG A 44 -6.51 -0.37 -6.10
CA ARG A 44 -7.67 -1.15 -6.59
C ARG A 44 -7.49 -2.65 -6.37
N GLN A 45 -6.31 -3.18 -6.70
CA GLN A 45 -6.00 -4.60 -6.48
C GLN A 45 -5.95 -4.92 -4.99
N ALA A 46 -5.29 -4.11 -4.17
CA ALA A 46 -5.23 -4.31 -2.72
C ALA A 46 -6.62 -4.34 -2.08
N VAL A 47 -7.50 -3.40 -2.44
CA VAL A 47 -8.90 -3.37 -2.00
C VAL A 47 -9.66 -4.62 -2.48
N SER A 48 -9.43 -5.07 -3.73
CA SER A 48 -10.03 -6.30 -4.25
C SER A 48 -9.60 -7.55 -3.48
N GLU A 49 -8.34 -7.65 -3.05
CA GLU A 49 -7.85 -8.76 -2.22
C GLU A 49 -8.56 -8.77 -0.85
N ILE A 50 -8.76 -7.59 -0.25
CA ILE A 50 -9.48 -7.44 1.02
C ILE A 50 -10.97 -7.78 0.86
N GLY A 51 -11.63 -7.28 -0.20
CA GLY A 51 -13.02 -7.60 -0.48
C GLY A 51 -13.24 -9.09 -0.69
N THR A 52 -12.36 -9.74 -1.45
CA THR A 52 -12.38 -11.20 -1.64
C THR A 52 -12.19 -11.95 -0.33
N ALA A 53 -11.19 -11.57 0.48
CA ALA A 53 -10.89 -12.24 1.75
C ALA A 53 -11.99 -12.06 2.80
N SER A 54 -12.64 -10.89 2.82
CA SER A 54 -13.73 -10.57 3.75
C SER A 54 -15.11 -11.00 3.24
N ASN A 55 -15.22 -11.55 2.03
CA ASN A 55 -16.48 -11.84 1.34
C ASN A 55 -17.40 -10.62 1.27
N ARG A 56 -16.84 -9.45 0.92
CA ARG A 56 -17.53 -8.17 0.81
C ARG A 56 -17.31 -7.54 -0.54
N LEU A 57 -18.37 -6.96 -1.09
CA LEU A 57 -18.25 -6.06 -2.22
C LEU A 57 -17.69 -4.72 -1.70
N ILE A 58 -16.43 -4.43 -2.02
CA ILE A 58 -15.76 -3.18 -1.67
C ILE A 58 -15.35 -2.51 -2.98
N GLU A 59 -15.94 -1.35 -3.25
CA GLU A 59 -15.62 -0.56 -4.43
C GLU A 59 -14.42 0.35 -4.16
N TYR A 60 -13.54 0.49 -5.15
CA TYR A 60 -12.42 1.43 -5.11
C TYR A 60 -12.70 2.62 -6.02
N GLU A 61 -12.79 3.79 -5.40
CA GLU A 61 -12.92 5.09 -6.04
C GLU A 61 -11.64 5.92 -5.80
N THR A 62 -11.29 6.73 -6.79
CA THR A 62 -10.15 7.65 -6.71
C THR A 62 -10.66 9.05 -6.44
N VAL A 63 -10.17 9.67 -5.37
CA VAL A 63 -10.51 11.03 -4.99
C VAL A 63 -9.32 11.96 -5.29
N PRO A 64 -9.54 13.20 -5.78
CA PRO A 64 -8.46 14.18 -5.90
C PRO A 64 -7.78 14.43 -4.56
N ILE A 65 -6.44 14.54 -4.55
CA ILE A 65 -5.68 14.65 -3.30
C ILE A 65 -6.10 15.87 -2.46
N ASP A 66 -6.34 17.02 -3.09
CA ASP A 66 -6.75 18.23 -2.38
C ASP A 66 -8.11 18.05 -1.69
N ALA A 67 -9.04 17.32 -2.32
CA ALA A 67 -10.33 17.00 -1.73
C ALA A 67 -10.19 16.05 -0.54
N PHE A 68 -9.36 15.00 -0.67
CA PHE A 68 -9.06 14.08 0.43
C PHE A 68 -8.45 14.80 1.63
N ILE A 69 -7.48 15.69 1.40
CA ILE A 69 -6.83 16.46 2.46
C ILE A 69 -7.79 17.45 3.13
N ALA A 70 -8.65 18.13 2.35
CA ALA A 70 -9.67 19.01 2.90
C ALA A 70 -10.65 18.26 3.80
N GLU A 71 -11.09 17.07 3.40
CA GLU A 71 -11.99 16.23 4.19
C GLU A 71 -11.33 15.74 5.50
N MET A 72 -10.07 15.29 5.42
CA MET A 72 -9.31 14.89 6.61
C MET A 72 -9.09 16.05 7.59
N THR A 73 -8.78 17.24 7.08
CA THR A 73 -8.66 18.46 7.88
C THR A 73 -9.99 18.79 8.56
N ALA A 74 -11.10 18.75 7.82
CA ALA A 74 -12.44 18.98 8.37
C ALA A 74 -12.85 17.95 9.43
N SER A 75 -12.34 16.72 9.32
CA SER A 75 -12.52 15.64 10.29
C SER A 75 -11.65 15.80 11.55
N GLY A 76 -10.87 16.87 11.66
CA GLY A 76 -10.07 17.21 12.83
C GLY A 76 -8.67 16.60 12.85
N LEU A 77 -8.15 16.10 11.72
CA LEU A 77 -6.77 15.65 11.67
C LEU A 77 -5.81 16.85 11.83
N PRO A 78 -4.73 16.72 12.63
CA PRO A 78 -3.72 17.76 12.76
C PRO A 78 -3.03 18.08 11.43
N ARG A 79 -2.61 19.33 11.26
CA ARG A 79 -1.99 19.82 10.03
C ARG A 79 -0.76 19.00 9.62
N GLU A 80 0.03 18.58 10.60
CA GLU A 80 1.23 17.78 10.37
C GLU A 80 0.87 16.42 9.75
N THR A 81 -0.28 15.87 10.12
CA THR A 81 -0.77 14.60 9.57
C THR A 81 -1.27 14.77 8.14
N THR A 82 -2.01 15.85 7.87
CA THR A 82 -2.50 16.13 6.52
C THR A 82 -1.38 16.48 5.55
N ASP A 83 -0.35 17.21 6.00
CA ASP A 83 0.85 17.51 5.21
C ASP A 83 1.61 16.21 4.86
N LEU A 84 1.76 15.30 5.84
CA LEU A 84 2.36 13.99 5.61
C LEU A 84 1.57 13.15 4.60
N LEU A 85 0.24 13.12 4.71
CA LEU A 85 -0.62 12.38 3.76
C LEU A 85 -0.50 12.96 2.35
N HIS A 86 -0.47 14.29 2.22
CA HIS A 86 -0.29 14.95 0.93
C HIS A 86 1.05 14.54 0.29
N GLU A 87 2.15 14.59 1.03
CA GLU A 87 3.46 14.15 0.53
C GLU A 87 3.47 12.66 0.17
N LEU A 88 2.92 11.80 1.03
CA LEU A 88 2.86 10.36 0.82
C LEU A 88 2.19 10.03 -0.52
N PHE A 89 1.02 10.62 -0.80
CA PHE A 89 0.27 10.32 -2.02
C PHE A 89 0.81 10.99 -3.28
N THR A 90 1.49 12.14 -3.16
CA THR A 90 1.98 12.90 -4.33
C THR A 90 3.43 12.61 -4.68
N GLN A 91 4.28 12.26 -3.70
CA GLN A 91 5.72 12.09 -3.89
C GLN A 91 6.17 10.64 -3.68
N VAL A 92 5.66 9.96 -2.65
CA VAL A 92 6.14 8.62 -2.28
C VAL A 92 5.42 7.53 -3.06
N LEU A 93 4.11 7.68 -3.28
CA LEU A 93 3.28 6.67 -3.95
C LEU A 93 3.01 7.00 -5.42
N ASP A 94 3.93 7.72 -6.07
CA ASP A 94 3.84 8.09 -7.49
C ASP A 94 4.25 6.96 -8.45
N GLY A 95 4.61 5.79 -7.91
CA GLY A 95 5.00 4.60 -8.65
C GLY A 95 6.51 4.41 -8.79
N ARG A 96 7.36 5.37 -8.40
CA ARG A 96 8.82 5.15 -8.38
C ARG A 96 9.25 4.04 -7.42
N ASN A 97 8.44 3.76 -6.40
CA ASN A 97 8.65 2.72 -5.40
C ASN A 97 7.96 1.37 -5.74
N SER A 98 7.56 1.17 -7.00
CA SER A 98 6.90 -0.05 -7.49
C SER A 98 7.77 -1.30 -7.66
N PRO A 99 9.07 -1.23 -7.98
CA PRO A 99 9.84 -2.43 -8.27
C PRO A 99 9.82 -3.43 -7.11
N VAL A 100 9.64 -4.71 -7.45
CA VAL A 100 9.68 -5.81 -6.48
C VAL A 100 11.12 -6.23 -6.28
N MET A 101 11.57 -6.29 -5.04
CA MET A 101 12.95 -6.59 -4.66
C MET A 101 13.06 -7.89 -3.85
N ALA A 102 14.24 -8.50 -3.92
CA ALA A 102 14.50 -9.81 -3.32
C ALA A 102 14.95 -9.74 -1.85
N GLY A 103 14.98 -8.56 -1.22
CA GLY A 103 15.62 -8.37 0.09
C GLY A 103 15.08 -9.28 1.19
N ILE A 104 13.77 -9.55 1.22
CA ILE A 104 13.20 -10.49 2.19
C ILE A 104 13.74 -11.91 2.00
N ASN A 105 13.84 -12.39 0.76
CA ASN A 105 14.42 -13.69 0.47
C ASN A 105 15.92 -13.72 0.82
N GLN A 106 16.66 -12.67 0.47
CA GLN A 106 18.10 -12.56 0.76
C GLN A 106 18.41 -12.59 2.26
N ILE A 107 17.54 -12.02 3.10
CA ILE A 107 17.74 -12.00 4.56
C ILE A 107 17.20 -13.26 5.22
N LEU A 108 15.98 -13.70 4.86
CA LEU A 108 15.26 -14.74 5.61
C LEU A 108 15.30 -16.13 4.96
N GLY A 109 15.83 -16.26 3.74
CA GLY A 109 15.86 -17.52 2.97
C GLY A 109 14.48 -18.05 2.57
N ARG A 110 13.43 -17.24 2.69
CA ARG A 110 12.05 -17.60 2.35
C ARG A 110 11.37 -16.50 1.55
N GLN A 111 10.34 -16.86 0.81
CA GLN A 111 9.54 -15.89 0.06
C GLN A 111 8.80 -14.93 1.02
N PRO A 112 8.66 -13.64 0.64
CA PRO A 112 7.82 -12.70 1.36
C PRO A 112 6.36 -13.13 1.29
N LYS A 113 5.59 -12.71 2.31
CA LYS A 113 4.17 -13.02 2.40
C LYS A 113 3.38 -12.16 1.40
N ASP A 114 2.48 -12.78 0.64
CA ASP A 114 1.56 -12.06 -0.24
C ASP A 114 0.45 -11.36 0.57
N LEU A 115 0.00 -10.21 0.09
CA LEU A 115 -1.10 -9.46 0.72
C LEU A 115 -2.38 -10.30 0.80
N SER A 116 -2.67 -11.14 -0.20
CA SER A 116 -3.86 -12.01 -0.20
C SER A 116 -3.84 -13.01 0.97
N ASN A 117 -2.67 -13.53 1.34
CA ASN A 117 -2.52 -14.43 2.48
C ASN A 117 -2.76 -13.66 3.79
N HIS A 118 -2.17 -12.46 3.93
CA HIS A 118 -2.45 -11.61 5.08
C HIS A 118 -3.93 -11.25 5.19
N ALA A 119 -4.57 -10.87 4.09
CA ALA A 119 -5.99 -10.52 4.07
C ALA A 119 -6.87 -11.69 4.51
N ARG A 120 -6.61 -12.92 4.05
CA ARG A 120 -7.36 -14.12 4.49
C ARG A 120 -7.20 -14.39 5.98
N GLU A 121 -5.99 -14.29 6.50
CA GLU A 121 -5.73 -14.47 7.94
C GLU A 121 -6.43 -13.40 8.78
N THR A 122 -6.36 -12.13 8.36
CA THR A 122 -7.03 -11.02 9.05
C THR A 122 -8.54 -11.20 9.01
N ALA A 123 -9.11 -11.59 7.86
CA ALA A 123 -10.54 -11.89 7.75
C ALA A 123 -10.98 -13.01 8.71
N ALA A 124 -10.17 -14.06 8.87
CA ALA A 124 -10.44 -15.16 9.79
C ALA A 124 -10.48 -14.74 11.28
N THR A 125 -9.89 -13.58 11.63
CA THR A 125 -10.01 -13.03 13.00
C THR A 125 -11.39 -12.44 13.29
N GLY A 126 -12.23 -12.21 12.28
CA GLY A 126 -13.54 -11.59 12.41
C GLY A 126 -13.52 -10.07 12.60
N ILE A 127 -12.35 -9.41 12.59
CA ILE A 127 -12.27 -7.95 12.75
C ILE A 127 -12.98 -7.16 11.63
N TRP A 128 -13.16 -7.78 10.47
CA TRP A 128 -13.91 -7.21 9.33
C TRP A 128 -15.36 -7.67 9.25
N SER A 129 -15.82 -8.47 10.21
CA SER A 129 -17.22 -8.84 10.36
C SER A 129 -18.00 -7.62 10.82
N VAL A 130 -19.06 -7.28 10.09
CA VAL A 130 -19.99 -6.25 10.52
C VAL A 130 -20.84 -6.86 11.65
N GLN A 131 -20.82 -6.26 12.83
CA GLN A 131 -21.84 -6.57 13.83
C GLN A 131 -23.19 -6.19 13.21
N SER A 132 -24.04 -7.19 12.99
CA SER A 132 -25.44 -6.97 12.62
C SER A 132 -26.25 -6.64 13.87
#